data_AF-A0A4Q3WXI0-F1
#
_entry.id   AF-A0A4Q3WXI0-F1
#
_cell.length_a   1.000
_cell.length_b   1.000
_cell.length_c   1.000
_cell.angle_alpha   90.00
_cell.angle_beta   90.00
_cell.angle_gamma   90.00
#
_symmetry.space_group_name_H-M   'P 1'
#
loop_
_entity.id
_entity.type
_entity.pdbx_description
1 polymer ?
#
loop_
_entity_poly.entity_id
_entity_poly.type
_entity_poly.pdbx_seq_one_letter_code
_entity_poly.pdbx_strand_id
1 'polypeptide(L)'
;DCWLNNPRVPREASGTSGMTAAMNGAVNFSTNDGWIPEFIHQGNNGFVVLGRPMHLPPLLSLDVYLLVQAMNFRKVREYTLPENAAHKVFVYEMGEGGPSAELHVAEQPDLPRAQSGAGGVHHVAFRTPNDEEYHGWNQRLRSLGIRSSGEIDRFYFHSLYFREPNGILFEIATDGPGFHVDEDMATMGEKVALPPFLEGQRAAIEANLKPID
;
A
#
# COMPACT_ATOMS: atom_id res chain seq x y z
N ASP A 1 -32.71 -22.81 -0.23
CA ASP A 1 -31.26 -23.06 -0.03
C ASP A 1 -30.47 -21.78 -0.19
N CYS A 2 -29.45 -21.60 0.65
CA CYS A 2 -28.54 -20.45 0.60
C CYS A 2 -27.21 -20.89 0.00
N TRP A 3 -26.75 -20.18 -1.02
CA TRP A 3 -25.45 -20.39 -1.65
C TRP A 3 -24.45 -19.41 -1.05
N LEU A 4 -23.57 -19.92 -0.20
CA LEU A 4 -22.56 -19.13 0.50
C LEU A 4 -21.25 -19.10 -0.31
N ASN A 5 -20.80 -17.91 -0.70
CA ASN A 5 -19.47 -17.67 -1.22
C ASN A 5 -18.69 -16.78 -0.23
N ASN A 6 -17.43 -17.07 0.03
CA ASN A 6 -16.60 -16.24 0.91
C ASN A 6 -15.23 -15.95 0.26
N PRO A 7 -15.23 -15.26 -0.89
CA PRO A 7 -13.99 -14.92 -1.56
C PRO A 7 -13.15 -13.98 -0.69
N ARG A 8 -11.83 -14.14 -0.80
CA ARG A 8 -10.87 -13.27 -0.13
C ARG A 8 -10.50 -12.17 -1.10
N VAL A 9 -10.85 -10.91 -0.82
CA VAL A 9 -10.35 -9.77 -1.61
C VAL A 9 -8.80 -9.77 -1.59
N PRO A 10 -8.09 -9.61 -2.73
CA PRO A 10 -8.54 -9.47 -4.13
C PRO A 10 -8.53 -10.79 -4.94
N ARG A 11 -8.39 -11.94 -4.26
CA ARG A 11 -8.45 -13.29 -4.86
C ARG A 11 -9.90 -13.73 -5.01
N GLU A 12 -10.65 -12.95 -5.77
CA GLU A 12 -12.08 -13.12 -5.96
C GLU A 12 -12.37 -14.41 -6.74
N ALA A 13 -13.43 -15.11 -6.34
CA ALA A 13 -13.91 -16.25 -7.09
C ALA A 13 -14.76 -15.71 -8.23
N SER A 14 -14.57 -16.24 -9.45
CA SER A 14 -15.34 -15.89 -10.64
C SER A 14 -16.85 -15.75 -10.34
N GLY A 15 -17.46 -14.65 -10.81
CA GLY A 15 -18.91 -14.37 -10.70
C GLY A 15 -19.83 -15.45 -11.29
N THR A 16 -19.29 -16.52 -11.90
CA THR A 16 -20.00 -17.73 -12.33
C THR A 16 -20.72 -18.46 -11.19
N SER A 17 -20.18 -18.43 -9.98
CA SER A 17 -20.84 -19.01 -8.80
C SER A 17 -22.10 -18.21 -8.39
N GLY A 18 -22.04 -16.87 -8.48
CA GLY A 18 -23.19 -15.98 -8.32
C GLY A 18 -24.26 -16.21 -9.39
N MET A 19 -23.84 -16.31 -10.66
CA MET A 19 -24.75 -16.60 -11.79
C MET A 19 -25.46 -17.95 -11.61
N THR A 20 -24.76 -18.97 -11.12
CA THR A 20 -25.33 -20.30 -10.87
C THR A 20 -26.41 -20.23 -9.79
N ALA A 21 -26.17 -19.52 -8.69
CA ALA A 21 -27.19 -19.34 -7.66
C ALA A 21 -28.44 -18.63 -8.20
N ALA A 22 -28.25 -17.56 -8.98
CA ALA A 22 -29.36 -16.82 -9.60
C ALA A 22 -30.17 -17.68 -10.59
N MET A 23 -29.52 -18.45 -11.46
CA MET A 23 -30.18 -19.35 -12.42
C MET A 23 -31.01 -20.45 -11.74
N ASN A 24 -30.65 -20.83 -10.51
CA ASN A 24 -31.33 -21.87 -9.74
C ASN A 24 -32.32 -21.29 -8.70
N GLY A 25 -32.57 -19.97 -8.70
CA GLY A 25 -33.46 -19.33 -7.73
C GLY A 25 -33.01 -19.45 -6.28
N ALA A 26 -31.71 -19.70 -6.04
CA ALA A 26 -31.14 -19.78 -4.71
C ALA A 26 -30.75 -18.37 -4.22
N VAL A 27 -30.86 -18.14 -2.91
CA VAL A 27 -30.33 -16.92 -2.30
C VAL A 27 -28.81 -17.01 -2.32
N ASN A 28 -28.13 -16.04 -2.95
CA ASN A 28 -26.68 -15.92 -2.90
C ASN A 28 -26.27 -15.03 -1.72
N PHE A 29 -25.33 -15.50 -0.90
CA PHE A 29 -24.73 -14.72 0.18
C PHE A 29 -23.21 -14.72 -0.01
N SER A 30 -22.63 -13.54 -0.27
CA SER A 30 -21.20 -13.38 -0.56
C SER A 30 -20.58 -12.20 0.19
N THR A 31 -19.26 -12.20 0.34
CA THR A 31 -18.52 -10.98 0.66
C THR A 31 -18.65 -9.98 -0.49
N ASN A 32 -18.62 -8.68 -0.17
CA ASN A 32 -18.66 -7.59 -1.14
C ASN A 32 -17.32 -7.50 -1.88
N ASP A 33 -17.13 -8.41 -2.84
CA ASP A 33 -15.99 -8.46 -3.75
C ASP A 33 -16.24 -7.57 -4.97
N GLY A 34 -15.23 -7.40 -5.82
CA GLY A 34 -15.27 -6.65 -7.09
C GLY A 34 -16.14 -7.27 -8.18
N TRP A 35 -17.12 -8.11 -7.85
CA TRP A 35 -18.22 -8.50 -8.74
C TRP A 35 -19.58 -7.97 -8.26
N ILE A 36 -19.75 -7.83 -6.94
CA ILE A 36 -20.98 -7.32 -6.33
C ILE A 36 -21.35 -5.90 -6.81
N PRO A 37 -20.41 -4.94 -6.93
CA PRO A 37 -20.68 -3.61 -7.49
C PRO A 37 -21.22 -3.60 -8.93
N GLU A 38 -20.85 -4.59 -9.74
CA GLU A 38 -21.23 -4.71 -11.15
C GLU A 38 -22.64 -5.29 -11.34
N PHE A 39 -23.10 -6.11 -10.40
CA PHE A 39 -24.36 -6.86 -10.51
C PHE A 39 -25.46 -6.38 -9.55
N ILE A 40 -25.12 -5.99 -8.32
CA ILE A 40 -26.12 -5.69 -7.30
C ILE A 40 -26.62 -4.24 -7.40
N HIS A 41 -27.93 -4.13 -7.60
CA HIS A 41 -28.72 -2.94 -7.42
C HIS A 41 -29.41 -3.01 -6.04
N GLN A 42 -28.87 -2.25 -5.07
CA GLN A 42 -29.36 -2.23 -3.69
C GLN A 42 -30.88 -2.06 -3.61
N GLY A 43 -31.55 -2.98 -2.92
CA GLY A 43 -33.01 -2.96 -2.71
C GLY A 43 -33.85 -3.41 -3.90
N ASN A 44 -33.23 -3.70 -5.05
CA ASN A 44 -33.91 -4.23 -6.23
C ASN A 44 -33.65 -5.74 -6.41
N ASN A 45 -32.39 -6.12 -6.65
CA ASN A 45 -32.02 -7.53 -6.88
C ASN A 45 -31.15 -8.12 -5.75
N GLY A 46 -30.84 -7.33 -4.71
CA GLY A 46 -30.13 -7.81 -3.54
C GLY A 46 -29.99 -6.75 -2.45
N PHE A 47 -29.44 -7.18 -1.33
CA PHE A 47 -29.16 -6.33 -0.17
C PHE A 47 -27.68 -6.47 0.20
N VAL A 48 -26.93 -5.39 0.06
CA VAL A 48 -25.57 -5.27 0.60
C VAL A 48 -25.69 -4.80 2.05
N VAL A 49 -25.37 -5.71 2.98
CA VAL A 49 -25.32 -5.40 4.42
C VAL A 49 -23.95 -4.83 4.72
N LEU A 50 -23.84 -3.52 4.60
CA LEU A 50 -22.60 -2.79 4.78
C LEU A 50 -22.28 -2.62 6.28
N GLY A 51 -21.21 -3.26 6.75
CA GLY A 51 -20.37 -2.66 7.78
C GLY A 51 -19.66 -1.45 7.16
N ARG A 52 -20.33 -0.29 7.16
CA ARG A 52 -20.01 0.95 6.42
C ARG A 52 -20.08 0.85 4.89
N PRO A 53 -20.78 1.78 4.21
CA PRO A 53 -20.74 1.84 2.75
C PRO A 53 -19.30 2.09 2.29
N MET A 54 -18.74 1.14 1.54
CA MET A 54 -17.83 1.51 0.47
C MET A 54 -18.69 2.23 -0.58
N HIS A 55 -18.88 3.54 -0.40
CA HIS A 55 -18.99 4.41 -1.56
C HIS A 55 -17.61 4.35 -2.21
N LEU A 56 -17.43 3.44 -3.16
CA LEU A 56 -16.46 3.67 -4.21
C LEU A 56 -17.11 4.73 -5.10
N PRO A 57 -16.70 6.01 -5.03
CA PRO A 57 -17.14 7.00 -6.01
C PRO A 57 -16.89 6.47 -7.42
N PRO A 58 -17.66 6.95 -8.43
CA PRO A 58 -17.65 6.38 -9.77
C PRO A 58 -16.22 6.24 -10.28
N LEU A 59 -15.77 4.98 -10.40
CA LEU A 59 -14.50 4.57 -10.99
C LEU A 59 -13.29 5.43 -10.55
N LEU A 60 -13.07 5.59 -9.25
CA LEU A 60 -11.69 5.79 -8.82
C LEU A 60 -10.93 4.52 -9.18
N SER A 61 -9.88 4.63 -10.00
CA SER A 61 -8.94 3.53 -10.14
C SER A 61 -8.47 3.11 -8.75
N LEU A 62 -8.17 1.84 -8.54
CA LEU A 62 -7.78 1.33 -7.23
C LEU A 62 -6.62 2.15 -6.64
N ASP A 63 -5.80 2.76 -7.50
CA ASP A 63 -4.74 3.69 -7.17
C ASP A 63 -5.28 4.95 -6.49
N VAL A 64 -6.29 5.61 -7.04
CA VAL A 64 -6.87 6.80 -6.42
C VAL A 64 -7.57 6.45 -5.11
N TYR A 65 -8.20 5.27 -5.01
CA TYR A 65 -8.73 4.79 -3.73
C TYR A 65 -7.61 4.69 -2.68
N LEU A 66 -6.49 4.05 -3.02
CA LEU A 66 -5.37 3.92 -2.08
C LEU A 66 -4.73 5.27 -1.75
N LEU A 67 -4.44 6.10 -2.74
CA LEU A 67 -3.77 7.40 -2.53
C LEU A 67 -4.65 8.39 -1.76
N VAL A 68 -5.93 8.47 -2.09
CA VAL A 68 -6.83 9.46 -1.48
C VAL A 68 -7.50 8.92 -0.22
N GLN A 69 -8.12 7.73 -0.30
CA GLN A 69 -8.89 7.20 0.83
C GLN A 69 -7.99 6.52 1.85
N ALA A 70 -7.04 5.68 1.43
CA ALA A 70 -6.17 5.03 2.41
C ALA A 70 -5.13 6.01 2.94
N MET A 71 -4.40 6.70 2.06
CA MET A 71 -3.23 7.52 2.39
C MET A 71 -3.54 8.99 2.71
N ASN A 72 -4.81 9.43 2.60
CA ASN A 72 -5.23 10.83 2.82
C ASN A 72 -4.55 11.87 1.91
N PHE A 73 -4.02 11.47 0.75
CA PHE A 73 -3.43 12.43 -0.16
C PHE A 73 -4.51 13.24 -0.88
N ARG A 74 -4.16 14.49 -1.22
CA ARG A 74 -5.04 15.39 -1.98
C ARG A 74 -4.48 15.58 -3.37
N LYS A 75 -5.25 15.25 -4.43
CA LYS A 75 -4.84 15.60 -5.79
C LYS A 75 -4.87 17.13 -5.93
N VAL A 76 -3.72 17.73 -6.25
CA VAL A 76 -3.56 19.21 -6.29
C VAL A 76 -3.29 19.74 -7.71
N ARG A 77 -2.71 18.94 -8.60
CA ARG A 77 -2.44 19.34 -9.97
C ARG A 77 -2.34 18.16 -10.92
N GLU A 78 -2.40 18.45 -12.22
CA GLU A 78 -2.04 17.53 -13.28
C GLU A 78 -1.22 18.25 -14.34
N TYR A 79 -0.34 17.53 -15.03
CA TYR A 79 0.36 18.04 -16.19
C TYR A 79 0.65 16.91 -17.18
N THR A 80 1.01 17.28 -18.40
CA THR A 80 1.40 16.32 -19.43
C THR A 80 2.84 15.85 -19.18
N LEU A 81 3.09 14.54 -19.28
CA LEU A 81 4.43 13.98 -19.09
C LEU A 81 5.40 14.59 -20.14
N PRO A 82 6.51 15.24 -19.74
CA PRO A 82 7.42 15.90 -20.67
C PRO A 82 7.99 14.98 -21.75
N GLU A 83 8.23 13.72 -21.42
CA GLU A 83 8.81 12.70 -22.31
C GLU A 83 7.79 12.13 -23.30
N ASN A 84 6.50 12.19 -23.00
CA ASN A 84 5.43 11.71 -23.88
C ASN A 84 4.13 12.48 -23.67
N ALA A 85 3.76 13.29 -24.67
CA ALA A 85 2.59 14.16 -24.61
C ALA A 85 1.24 13.42 -24.51
N ALA A 86 1.21 12.11 -24.83
CA ALA A 86 0.03 11.28 -24.67
C ALA A 86 -0.24 10.88 -23.20
N HIS A 87 0.75 11.01 -22.32
CA HIS A 87 0.66 10.58 -20.93
C HIS A 87 0.44 11.75 -19.98
N LYS A 88 -0.18 11.44 -18.84
CA LYS A 88 -0.50 12.42 -17.80
C LYS A 88 0.26 12.09 -16.52
N VAL A 89 0.62 13.15 -15.80
CA VAL A 89 1.13 13.08 -14.44
C VAL A 89 0.10 13.70 -13.51
N PHE A 90 -0.30 12.94 -12.50
CA PHE A 90 -1.17 13.40 -11.42
C PHE A 90 -0.34 13.65 -10.17
N VAL A 91 -0.56 14.79 -9.54
CA VAL A 91 0.22 15.18 -8.37
C VAL A 91 -0.69 15.19 -7.15
N TYR A 92 -0.22 14.48 -6.15
CA TYR A 92 -0.87 14.30 -4.87
C TYR A 92 -0.03 14.96 -3.79
N GLU A 93 -0.68 15.77 -2.95
CA GLU A 93 -0.06 16.46 -1.84
C GLU A 93 -0.39 15.76 -0.51
N MET A 94 0.59 15.79 0.40
CA MET A 94 0.55 15.20 1.74
C MET A 94 0.68 16.30 2.80
N GLY A 95 0.10 16.09 3.98
CA GLY A 95 0.27 17.00 5.13
C GLY A 95 -0.08 18.47 4.82
N GLU A 96 0.80 19.39 5.23
CA GLU A 96 0.69 20.83 5.00
C GLU A 96 1.14 21.28 3.60
N GLY A 97 1.66 20.35 2.79
CA GLY A 97 2.15 20.63 1.44
C GLY A 97 3.62 21.05 1.35
N GLY A 98 4.01 21.50 0.16
CA GLY A 98 5.38 21.89 -0.17
C GLY A 98 6.16 20.83 -0.97
N PRO A 99 7.37 21.16 -1.47
CA PRO A 99 8.07 20.35 -2.47
C PRO A 99 8.44 18.93 -2.00
N SER A 100 8.63 18.71 -0.71
CA SER A 100 8.93 17.38 -0.13
C SER A 100 7.68 16.57 0.18
N ALA A 101 6.49 17.14 -0.02
CA ALA A 101 5.21 16.56 0.36
C ALA A 101 4.34 16.20 -0.86
N GLU A 102 4.95 16.07 -2.04
CA GLU A 102 4.25 15.73 -3.28
C GLU A 102 4.64 14.33 -3.79
N LEU A 103 3.64 13.56 -4.21
CA LEU A 103 3.79 12.34 -5.00
C LEU A 103 3.30 12.60 -6.42
N HIS A 104 4.19 12.42 -7.39
CA HIS A 104 3.86 12.51 -8.81
C HIS A 104 3.65 11.10 -9.38
N VAL A 105 2.46 10.84 -9.91
CA VAL A 105 2.08 9.56 -10.51
C VAL A 105 1.94 9.75 -12.01
N ALA A 106 2.88 9.23 -12.78
CA ALA A 106 2.81 9.19 -14.23
C ALA A 106 2.01 7.96 -14.69
N GLU A 107 0.88 8.17 -15.37
CA GLU A 107 0.10 7.09 -15.97
C GLU A 107 0.63 6.76 -17.36
N GLN A 108 1.23 5.58 -17.51
CA GLN A 108 1.86 5.10 -18.75
C GLN A 108 1.38 3.67 -19.07
N PRO A 109 0.11 3.49 -19.47
CA PRO A 109 -0.53 2.17 -19.59
C PRO A 109 0.02 1.31 -20.75
N ASP A 110 0.75 1.93 -21.67
CA ASP A 110 1.41 1.31 -22.82
C ASP A 110 2.77 0.68 -22.47
N LEU A 111 3.33 0.99 -21.29
CA LEU A 111 4.60 0.42 -20.84
C LEU A 111 4.44 -0.99 -20.25
N PRO A 112 5.46 -1.86 -20.40
CA PRO A 112 5.49 -3.13 -19.69
C PRO A 112 5.63 -2.91 -18.18
N ARG A 113 5.10 -3.86 -17.40
CA ARG A 113 5.29 -3.86 -15.94
C ARG A 113 6.78 -3.89 -15.60
N ALA A 114 7.17 -3.01 -14.67
CA ALA A 114 8.54 -2.96 -14.17
C ALA A 114 8.91 -4.29 -13.47
N GLN A 115 10.17 -4.70 -13.65
CA GLN A 115 10.76 -5.83 -12.93
C GLN A 115 11.67 -5.33 -11.81
N SER A 116 11.59 -5.94 -10.64
CA SER A 116 12.49 -5.64 -9.54
C SER A 116 13.90 -6.15 -9.86
N GLY A 117 14.91 -5.30 -9.65
CA GLY A 117 16.30 -5.65 -9.90
C GLY A 117 17.25 -4.54 -9.46
N ALA A 118 18.55 -4.83 -9.54
CA ALA A 118 19.59 -3.85 -9.26
C ALA A 118 19.43 -2.62 -10.16
N GLY A 119 19.57 -1.42 -9.59
CA GLY A 119 19.39 -0.14 -10.28
C GLY A 119 17.96 0.42 -10.27
N GLY A 120 16.98 -0.33 -9.76
CA GLY A 120 15.60 0.15 -9.56
C GLY A 120 15.31 0.62 -8.13
N VAL A 121 14.29 1.47 -7.97
CA VAL A 121 13.74 1.83 -6.65
C VAL A 121 12.89 0.66 -6.13
N HIS A 122 13.22 0.12 -4.96
CA HIS A 122 12.51 -1.02 -4.39
C HIS A 122 11.17 -0.63 -3.74
N HIS A 123 11.15 0.50 -3.02
CA HIS A 123 9.98 1.04 -2.33
C HIS A 123 10.14 2.54 -2.09
N VAL A 124 9.03 3.20 -1.73
CA VAL A 124 8.99 4.57 -1.23
C VAL A 124 8.44 4.58 0.19
N ALA A 125 9.08 5.32 1.08
CA ALA A 125 8.68 5.45 2.48
C ALA A 125 8.01 6.79 2.75
N PHE A 126 6.90 6.74 3.46
CA PHE A 126 6.12 7.89 3.93
C PHE A 126 6.27 8.00 5.44
N ARG A 127 6.48 9.23 5.91
CA ARG A 127 6.75 9.53 7.31
C ARG A 127 5.49 9.49 8.15
N THR A 128 5.61 9.02 9.39
CA THR A 128 4.65 9.24 10.46
C THR A 128 5.41 9.69 11.71
N PRO A 129 4.91 10.68 12.47
CA PRO A 129 5.73 11.37 13.45
C PRO A 129 6.05 10.53 14.70
N ASN A 130 5.23 9.52 15.02
CA ASN A 130 5.36 8.76 16.26
C ASN A 130 4.67 7.38 16.17
N ASP A 131 4.89 6.56 17.20
CA ASP A 131 4.33 5.21 17.30
C ASP A 131 2.79 5.20 17.40
N GLU A 132 2.19 6.21 18.04
CA GLU A 132 0.72 6.28 18.15
C GLU A 132 0.08 6.39 16.77
N GLU A 133 0.57 7.29 15.92
CA GLU A 133 0.10 7.43 14.55
C GLU A 133 0.45 6.20 13.70
N TYR A 134 1.62 5.61 13.90
CA TYR A 134 2.04 4.39 13.23
C TYR A 134 1.10 3.19 13.49
N HIS A 135 0.73 2.96 14.76
CA HIS A 135 -0.27 1.95 15.11
C HIS A 135 -1.64 2.30 14.51
N GLY A 136 -1.99 3.58 14.48
CA GLY A 136 -3.16 4.11 13.77
C GLY A 136 -3.17 3.75 12.29
N TRP A 137 -2.03 3.85 11.60
CA TRP A 137 -1.87 3.45 10.21
C TRP A 137 -2.07 1.95 9.99
N ASN A 138 -1.49 1.10 10.84
CA ASN A 138 -1.70 -0.34 10.77
C ASN A 138 -3.19 -0.69 10.94
N GLN A 139 -3.87 -0.08 11.92
CA GLN A 139 -5.31 -0.27 12.11
C GLN A 139 -6.13 0.23 10.92
N ARG A 140 -5.78 1.39 10.38
CA ARG A 140 -6.45 1.98 9.21
C ARG A 140 -6.37 1.06 8.01
N LEU A 141 -5.16 0.61 7.64
CA LEU A 141 -4.96 -0.30 6.50
C LEU A 141 -5.77 -1.59 6.66
N ARG A 142 -5.75 -2.18 7.87
CA ARG A 142 -6.57 -3.36 8.20
C ARG A 142 -8.07 -3.09 8.04
N SER A 143 -8.56 -1.94 8.51
CA SER A 143 -9.98 -1.57 8.39
C SER A 143 -10.45 -1.39 6.95
N LEU A 144 -9.54 -1.02 6.05
CA LEU A 144 -9.78 -0.86 4.62
C LEU A 144 -9.52 -2.14 3.82
N GLY A 145 -9.19 -3.26 4.49
CA GLY A 145 -8.89 -4.54 3.84
C GLY A 145 -7.55 -4.56 3.08
N ILE A 146 -6.67 -3.58 3.31
CA ILE A 146 -5.37 -3.49 2.65
C ILE A 146 -4.39 -4.40 3.39
N ARG A 147 -3.82 -5.37 2.65
CA ARG A 147 -2.81 -6.28 3.21
C ARG A 147 -1.49 -5.55 3.40
N SER A 148 -1.02 -5.53 4.64
CA SER A 148 0.33 -5.07 4.99
C SER A 148 1.21 -6.20 5.52
N SER A 149 2.49 -5.91 5.72
CA SER A 149 3.43 -6.78 6.45
C SER A 149 3.07 -6.95 7.94
N GLY A 150 2.17 -6.12 8.47
CA GLY A 150 2.12 -5.85 9.90
C GLY A 150 3.29 -4.96 10.34
N GLU A 151 3.38 -4.75 11.64
CA GLU A 151 4.36 -3.86 12.23
C GLU A 151 5.72 -4.54 12.33
N ILE A 152 6.78 -3.83 11.95
CA ILE A 152 8.17 -4.30 11.96
C ILE A 152 9.04 -3.29 12.71
N ASP A 153 9.86 -3.79 13.62
CA ASP A 153 10.92 -3.03 14.28
C ASP A 153 12.21 -3.10 13.44
N ARG A 154 12.68 -1.94 12.96
CA ARG A 154 13.90 -1.79 12.17
C ARG A 154 15.06 -1.23 12.99
N PHE A 155 14.95 -1.25 14.32
CA PHE A 155 15.88 -0.67 15.30
C PHE A 155 15.96 0.86 15.26
N TYR A 156 16.12 1.45 14.07
CA TYR A 156 16.20 2.89 13.86
C TYR A 156 14.83 3.57 13.72
N PHE A 157 13.80 2.81 13.39
CA PHE A 157 12.40 3.24 13.23
C PHE A 157 11.49 2.02 13.22
N HIS A 158 10.19 2.23 13.42
CA HIS A 158 9.16 1.23 13.15
C HIS A 158 8.61 1.43 11.76
N SER A 159 8.34 0.34 11.06
CA SER A 159 7.73 0.42 9.74
C SER A 159 6.78 -0.72 9.39
N LEU A 160 5.89 -0.41 8.46
CA LEU A 160 4.98 -1.36 7.83
C LEU A 160 5.01 -1.17 6.33
N TYR A 161 4.80 -2.25 5.59
CA TYR A 161 4.84 -2.27 4.13
C TYR A 161 3.51 -2.74 3.57
N PHE A 162 3.08 -2.13 2.47
CA PHE A 162 1.90 -2.55 1.71
C PHE A 162 2.09 -2.22 0.24
N ARG A 163 1.38 -2.92 -0.65
CA ARG A 163 1.50 -2.67 -2.09
C ARG A 163 0.34 -1.80 -2.57
N GLU A 164 0.67 -0.82 -3.39
CA GLU A 164 -0.33 -0.18 -4.24
C GLU A 164 -0.72 -1.11 -5.40
N PRO A 165 -1.87 -0.90 -6.07
CA PRO A 165 -2.44 -1.81 -7.07
C PRO A 165 -1.55 -2.17 -8.27
N ASN A 166 -0.67 -1.27 -8.71
CA ASN A 166 0.30 -1.50 -9.77
C ASN A 166 1.57 -2.23 -9.29
N GLY A 167 1.67 -2.53 -7.99
CA GLY A 167 2.69 -3.38 -7.39
C GLY A 167 3.86 -2.66 -6.74
N ILE A 168 3.95 -1.32 -6.81
CA ILE A 168 4.93 -0.51 -6.08
C ILE A 168 4.76 -0.78 -4.58
N LEU A 169 5.88 -0.96 -3.90
CA LEU A 169 5.90 -1.20 -2.46
C LEU A 169 5.95 0.15 -1.75
N PHE A 170 4.94 0.43 -0.93
CA PHE A 170 4.89 1.58 -0.05
C PHE A 170 5.28 1.15 1.36
N GLU A 171 5.95 2.05 2.07
CA GLU A 171 6.31 1.93 3.47
C GLU A 171 5.73 3.11 4.25
N ILE A 172 5.23 2.85 5.46
CA ILE A 172 5.00 3.89 6.46
C ILE A 172 6.04 3.67 7.55
N ALA A 173 6.85 4.69 7.83
CA ALA A 173 7.96 4.63 8.75
C ALA A 173 7.92 5.79 9.76
N THR A 174 8.21 5.49 11.02
CA THR A 174 8.28 6.51 12.08
C THR A 174 9.48 7.43 11.89
N ASP A 175 9.35 8.70 12.27
CA ASP A 175 10.46 9.67 12.23
C ASP A 175 11.59 9.29 13.20
N GLY A 176 11.23 8.73 14.35
CA GLY A 176 12.16 8.31 15.38
C GLY A 176 12.26 6.79 15.54
N PRO A 177 13.23 6.31 16.33
CA PRO A 177 14.20 7.12 17.08
C PRO A 177 15.35 7.71 16.24
N GLY A 178 15.61 7.18 15.04
CA GLY A 178 16.66 7.64 14.13
C GLY A 178 18.01 6.95 14.35
N PHE A 179 19.01 7.30 13.54
CA PHE A 179 20.31 6.60 13.52
C PHE A 179 21.26 6.94 14.67
N HIS A 180 20.92 7.91 15.52
CA HIS A 180 21.79 8.35 16.63
C HIS A 180 21.62 7.51 17.91
N VAL A 181 20.83 6.43 17.82
CA VAL A 181 20.54 5.54 18.96
C VAL A 181 21.73 4.68 19.36
N ASP A 182 22.59 4.34 18.40
CA ASP A 182 23.72 3.43 18.55
C ASP A 182 25.07 4.09 18.17
N GLU A 183 25.05 5.22 17.44
CA GLU A 183 26.25 5.94 17.04
C GLU A 183 26.18 7.44 17.34
N ASP A 184 27.34 8.04 17.65
CA ASP A 184 27.47 9.50 17.71
C ASP A 184 27.28 10.09 16.32
N MET A 185 26.45 11.13 16.21
CA MET A 185 26.18 11.88 14.98
C MET A 185 27.45 12.34 14.25
N ALA A 186 28.53 12.63 14.98
CA ALA A 186 29.80 13.05 14.40
C ALA A 186 30.57 11.93 13.68
N THR A 187 30.28 10.66 13.99
CA THR A 187 30.99 9.48 13.49
C THR A 187 30.08 8.46 12.80
N MET A 188 28.81 8.81 12.60
CA MET A 188 27.78 7.92 12.07
C MET A 188 28.13 7.44 10.66
N GLY A 189 28.02 6.13 10.44
CA GLY A 189 28.34 5.51 9.16
C GLY A 189 29.82 5.22 8.91
N GLU A 190 30.71 5.48 9.87
CA GLU A 190 32.14 5.11 9.78
C GLU A 190 32.39 3.61 10.05
N LYS A 191 31.40 2.89 10.61
CA LYS A 191 31.53 1.50 11.02
C LYS A 191 30.34 0.67 10.54
N VAL A 192 30.54 -0.66 10.54
CA VAL A 192 29.45 -1.60 10.30
C VAL A 192 28.53 -1.61 11.52
N ALA A 193 27.41 -0.90 11.43
CA ALA A 193 26.34 -0.96 12.43
C ALA A 193 25.54 -2.27 12.27
N LEU A 194 25.30 -2.97 13.38
CA LEU A 194 24.48 -4.18 13.43
C LEU A 194 23.40 -4.01 14.49
N PRO A 195 22.16 -4.45 14.24
CA PRO A 195 21.15 -4.45 15.28
C PRO A 195 21.56 -5.39 16.42
N PRO A 196 21.13 -5.15 17.68
CA PRO A 196 21.61 -5.88 18.84
C PRO A 196 21.52 -7.42 18.73
N PHE A 197 20.51 -7.93 18.01
CA PHE A 197 20.32 -9.38 17.82
C PHE A 197 21.32 -10.02 16.83
N LEU A 198 22.07 -9.24 16.05
CA LEU A 198 23.12 -9.71 15.13
C LEU A 198 24.54 -9.51 15.67
N GLU A 199 24.72 -8.77 16.76
CA GLU A 199 26.05 -8.48 17.32
C GLU A 199 26.87 -9.74 17.67
N GLY A 200 26.20 -10.80 18.14
CA GLY A 200 26.86 -12.08 18.40
C GLY A 200 27.46 -12.77 17.17
N GLN A 201 27.12 -12.30 15.96
CA GLN A 201 27.59 -12.82 14.67
C GLN A 201 28.49 -11.84 13.91
N ARG A 202 28.91 -10.73 14.53
CA ARG A 202 29.67 -9.64 13.88
C ARG A 202 30.85 -10.13 13.05
N ALA A 203 31.75 -10.90 13.66
CA ALA A 203 32.97 -11.37 12.99
C ALA A 203 32.67 -12.20 11.71
N ALA A 204 31.60 -13.01 11.74
CA ALA A 204 31.18 -13.79 10.59
C ALA A 204 30.52 -12.91 9.52
N ILE A 205 29.73 -11.91 9.91
CA ILE A 205 29.09 -10.98 8.98
C ILE A 205 30.16 -10.13 8.28
N GLU A 206 31.05 -9.49 9.04
CA GLU A 206 32.11 -8.64 8.50
C GLU A 206 33.05 -9.40 7.54
N ALA A 207 33.37 -10.66 7.84
CA ALA A 207 34.19 -11.49 6.96
C ALA A 207 33.55 -11.78 5.58
N ASN A 208 32.23 -11.62 5.44
CA ASN A 208 31.49 -11.86 4.19
C ASN A 208 31.08 -10.56 3.48
N LEU A 209 31.39 -9.40 4.05
CA LEU A 209 31.14 -8.11 3.42
C LEU A 209 32.29 -7.74 2.49
N LYS A 210 31.95 -7.24 1.30
CA LYS A 210 32.94 -6.60 0.42
C LYS A 210 33.24 -5.21 0.99
N PRO A 211 34.51 -4.84 1.22
CA PRO A 211 34.87 -3.49 1.62
C PRO A 211 34.36 -2.44 0.62
N ILE A 212 33.94 -1.30 1.14
CA ILE A 212 33.58 -0.09 0.37
C ILE A 212 34.61 1.00 0.71
N ASP A 213 34.96 1.81 -0.28
CA ASP A 213 35.90 2.94 -0.13
C ASP A 213 35.20 4.20 0.40
#